data_AF-A0A432EZX9-F1
#
_entry.id   AF-A0A432EZX9-F1
#
_cell.length_a   1.000
_cell.length_b   1.000
_cell.length_c   1.000
_cell.angle_alpha   90.00
_cell.angle_beta   90.00
_cell.angle_gamma   90.00
#
_symmetry.space_group_name_H-M   'P 1'
#
loop_
_entity.id
_entity.type
_entity.pdbx_description
1 polymer ?
#
loop_
_entity_poly.entity_id
_entity_poly.type
_entity_poly.pdbx_seq_one_letter_code
_entity_poly.pdbx_strand_id
1 'polypeptide(L)' 'MKIAIAQINTTIGDFDGNADKIVDAWRRADEAGAALVVLPELALCGYPPRDLLAKPAFLRQNQAALE' A
#
# COMPACT_ATOMS: atom_id res chain seq x y z
N MET A 1 4.54 16.23 -17.00
CA MET A 1 4.47 14.96 -16.23
C MET A 1 3.88 15.28 -14.86
N LYS A 2 2.74 14.68 -14.51
CA LYS A 2 2.08 14.88 -13.20
C LYS A 2 2.36 13.67 -12.31
N ILE A 3 2.73 13.91 -11.06
CA ILE A 3 3.01 12.87 -10.07
C ILE A 3 2.03 13.05 -8.92
N ALA A 4 1.35 11.98 -8.51
CA ALA A 4 0.48 11.98 -7.34
C ALA A 4 1.24 11.43 -6.13
N ILE A 5 1.11 12.12 -4.99
CA ILE A 5 1.59 11.63 -3.70
C ILE A 5 0.37 11.15 -2.92
N ALA A 6 0.24 9.83 -2.80
CA ALA A 6 -0.89 9.20 -2.13
C ALA A 6 -0.67 9.17 -0.62
N GLN A 7 -1.22 10.16 0.09
CA GLN A 7 -1.30 10.12 1.55
C GLN A 7 -2.49 9.25 1.97
N ILE A 8 -2.21 7.99 2.32
CA ILE A 8 -3.19 7.01 2.79
C ILE A 8 -2.88 6.56 4.22
N ASN A 9 -3.92 6.33 5.02
CA ASN A 9 -3.79 5.85 6.40
C ASN A 9 -3.86 4.32 6.44
N THR A 10 -2.71 3.68 6.33
CA THR A 10 -2.60 2.22 6.31
C THR A 10 -2.70 1.65 7.72
N THR A 11 -3.13 0.40 7.83
CA THR A 11 -3.31 -0.32 9.09
C THR A 11 -2.38 -1.52 9.09
N ILE A 12 -1.57 -1.67 10.14
CA ILE A 12 -0.57 -2.75 10.21
C ILE A 12 -1.26 -4.11 10.12
N GLY A 13 -0.89 -4.91 9.12
CA GLY A 13 -1.41 -6.27 8.89
C GLY A 13 -2.80 -6.36 8.24
N ASP A 14 -3.45 -5.23 7.93
CA ASP A 14 -4.70 -5.21 7.15
C ASP A 14 -4.38 -5.19 5.66
N PHE A 15 -4.03 -6.36 5.10
CA PHE A 15 -3.58 -6.47 3.72
C PHE A 15 -4.66 -6.07 2.71
N ASP A 16 -5.87 -6.61 2.87
CA ASP A 16 -6.99 -6.32 1.96
C ASP A 16 -7.38 -4.84 2.04
N GLY A 17 -7.57 -4.31 3.26
CA GLY A 17 -7.95 -2.91 3.45
C GLY A 17 -6.86 -1.93 3.00
N ASN A 18 -5.58 -2.28 3.09
CA ASN A 18 -4.50 -1.46 2.56
C ASN A 18 -4.40 -1.55 1.03
N ALA A 19 -4.61 -2.72 0.44
CA ALA A 19 -4.68 -2.88 -1.02
C ALA A 19 -5.81 -2.04 -1.61
N ASP A 20 -6.99 -2.06 -0.99
CA ASP A 20 -8.13 -1.22 -1.39
C ASP A 20 -7.77 0.28 -1.35
N LYS A 21 -7.16 0.75 -0.26
CA LYS A 21 -6.69 2.14 -0.13
C LYS A 21 -5.67 2.52 -1.23
N ILE A 22 -4.79 1.60 -1.60
CA ILE A 22 -3.79 1.80 -2.67
C ILE A 22 -4.49 1.92 -4.02
N VAL A 23 -5.41 0.99 -4.33
CA VAL A 23 -6.16 0.98 -5.59
C VAL A 23 -7.01 2.25 -5.72
N ASP A 24 -7.68 2.68 -4.65
CA ASP A 24 -8.47 3.90 -4.66
C ASP A 24 -7.62 5.17 -4.79
N ALA A 25 -6.42 5.18 -4.22
CA ALA A 25 -5.47 6.27 -4.44
C ALA A 25 -4.95 6.30 -5.88
N TRP A 26 -4.70 5.14 -6.47
CA TRP A 26 -4.32 5.01 -7.88
C TRP A 26 -5.43 5.50 -8.82
N ARG A 27 -6.68 5.07 -8.62
CA ARG A 27 -7.84 5.51 -9.43
C ARG A 27 -7.99 7.03 -9.43
N ARG A 28 -7.96 7.66 -8.25
CA ARG A 28 -8.04 9.13 -8.14
C ARG A 28 -6.88 9.84 -8.84
N ALA A 29 -5.69 9.24 -8.82
CA ALA A 29 -4.53 9.80 -9.49
C ALA A 29 -4.62 9.67 -11.02
N ASP A 30 -5.11 8.54 -11.52
CA ASP A 30 -5.38 8.29 -12.94
C ASP A 30 -6.43 9.26 -13.48
N GLU A 31 -7.55 9.42 -12.77
CA GLU A 31 -8.60 10.42 -13.09
C GLU A 31 -8.04 11.86 -13.11
N ALA A 32 -7.05 12.15 -12.27
CA ALA A 32 -6.36 13.44 -12.25
C ALA A 32 -5.27 13.59 -13.34
N GLY A 33 -5.04 12.57 -14.17
CA GLY A 33 -4.03 12.55 -15.23
C GLY A 33 -2.60 12.42 -14.70
N ALA A 34 -2.38 11.77 -13.56
CA ALA A 34 -1.05 11.48 -13.04
C ALA A 34 -0.38 10.35 -13.84
N ALA A 35 0.90 10.52 -14.15
CA ALA A 35 1.72 9.51 -14.82
C ALA A 35 2.46 8.59 -13.82
N LEU A 36 2.48 8.95 -12.54
CA LEU A 36 3.12 8.21 -11.46
C LEU A 36 2.37 8.47 -10.16
N VAL A 37 2.20 7.43 -9.34
CA VAL A 37 1.67 7.51 -7.98
C VAL A 37 2.74 7.00 -7.03
N VAL A 38 3.06 7.80 -6.01
CA VAL A 38 3.98 7.42 -4.93
C VAL A 38 3.16 7.15 -3.67
N LEU A 39 3.41 5.99 -3.07
CA LEU A 39 2.75 5.53 -1.85
C LEU A 39 3.66 5.71 -0.63
N PRO A 40 3.13 5.64 0.61
CA PRO A 40 3.95 5.59 1.81
C PRO A 40 4.87 4.35 1.84
N GLU A 41 5.93 4.42 2.63
CA GLU A 41 6.78 3.25 2.91
C GLU A 41 5.95 2.11 3.53
N LEU A 42 6.20 0.88 3.07
CA LEU A 42 5.50 -0.33 3.51
C LEU A 42 3.96 -0.21 3.43
N ALA A 43 3.42 0.50 2.44
CA ALA A 43 1.99 0.79 2.35
C ALA A 43 1.07 -0.45 2.40
N LEU A 44 1.50 -1.58 1.83
CA LEU A 44 0.67 -2.79 1.77
C LEU A 44 0.51 -3.45 3.15
N CYS A 45 1.59 -3.59 3.91
CA CYS A 45 1.56 -4.23 5.23
C CYS A 45 1.42 -3.24 6.40
N GLY A 46 1.57 -1.94 6.15
CA GLY A 46 1.55 -0.87 7.14
C GLY A 46 2.91 -0.64 7.83
N TYR A 47 3.15 0.60 8.28
CA TYR A 47 4.39 1.01 8.96
C TYR A 47 4.14 1.47 10.40
N PRO A 48 5.00 1.11 11.39
CA PRO A 48 6.10 0.14 11.31
C PRO A 48 5.63 -1.28 11.71
N PRO A 49 5.92 -2.34 10.93
CA PRO A 49 5.48 -3.70 11.24
C PRO A 49 6.32 -4.40 12.32
N ARG A 50 7.53 -3.87 12.63
CA ARG A 50 8.43 -4.39 13.69
C ARG A 50 8.59 -5.92 13.61
N ASP A 51 8.38 -6.62 14.72
CA ASP A 51 8.58 -8.08 14.86
C ASP A 51 7.71 -8.93 13.92
N LEU A 52 6.65 -8.35 13.32
CA LEU A 52 5.86 -9.04 12.30
C LEU A 52 6.69 -9.42 11.08
N LEU A 53 7.76 -8.67 10.78
CA LEU A 53 8.70 -9.00 9.70
C LEU A 53 9.49 -10.30 9.97
N ALA A 54 9.59 -10.74 11.23
CA ALA A 54 10.19 -12.02 11.59
C ALA A 54 9.21 -13.20 11.48
N LYS A 55 7.94 -12.96 11.11
CA LYS A 55 6.90 -14.00 11.00
C LYS A 55 6.74 -14.43 9.53
N PRO A 56 7.11 -15.66 9.15
CA PRO A 56 6.98 -16.12 7.76
C PRO A 56 5.54 -16.06 7.23
N ALA A 57 4.54 -16.23 8.09
CA ALA A 57 3.13 -16.11 7.70
C ALA A 57 2.77 -14.68 7.27
N PHE A 58 3.28 -13.67 7.98
CA PHE A 58 3.06 -12.25 7.64
C PHE A 58 3.69 -11.90 6.29
N LEU A 59 4.91 -12.38 6.03
CA LEU A 59 5.59 -12.19 4.74
C LEU A 59 4.83 -12.88 3.60
N ARG A 60 4.32 -14.09 3.81
CA ARG A 60 3.49 -14.79 2.81
C ARG A 60 2.19 -14.06 2.51
N GLN A 61 1.52 -13.52 3.53
CA GLN A 61 0.32 -12.72 3.33
C GLN A 61 0.62 -11.42 2.58
N ASN A 62 1.71 -10.73 2.93
CA ASN A 62 2.16 -9.55 2.18
C ASN A 62 2.43 -9.84 0.71
N GLN A 63 3.09 -10.98 0.42
CA GLN A 63 3.34 -11.40 -0.96
C GLN A 63 2.03 -11.74 -1.69
N ALA A 64 1.15 -12.51 -1.05
CA ALA A 64 -0.14 -12.90 -1.64
C ALA A 64 -1.07 -11.70 -1.91
N ALA A 65 -0.98 -10.63 -1.11
CA ALA A 65 -1.76 -9.41 -1.33
C ALA A 65 -1.19 -8.50 -2.42
N LEU A 66 0.05 -8.76 -2.88
CA LEU A 66 0.69 -8.01 -3.97
C LEU A 66 0.41 -8.64 -5.35
N GLU A 67 0.19 -9.95 -5.39
CA GLU A 67 -0.06 -10.74 -6.62
C GLU A 67 -1.50 -10.63 -7.11
#